data_AF-A0A5C9DFF7-F1
#
_entry.id   AF-A0A5C9DFF7-F1
#
_cell.length_a   1.000
_cell.length_b   1.000
_cell.length_c   1.000
_cell.angle_alpha   90.00
_cell.angle_beta   90.00
_cell.angle_gamma   90.00
#
_symmetry.space_group_name_H-M   'P 1'
#
loop_
_entity.id
_entity.type
_entity.pdbx_description
1 polymer ?
#
loop_
_entity_poly.entity_id
_entity_poly.type
_entity_poly.pdbx_seq_one_letter_code
_entity_poly.pdbx_strand_id
1 'polypeptide(L)'
;MVVAPSRSYTQVEISFTNAEVLGIDPPLRESGDIEGSPGCVLIGTEGRRIELKKGVIAALRHIHMHPRDAEDFGVTAGERVKIRVPGERGLVFENVIVRVAENLALEMHIDMDEGRAAKVVDFQLVELIKY
;
A
#
# COMPACT_ATOMS: atom_id res chain seq x y z
N MET A 1 -5.81 6.87 -9.83
CA MET A 1 -4.56 7.38 -10.45
C MET A 1 -3.93 6.23 -11.24
N VAL A 2 -3.28 6.50 -12.38
CA VAL A 2 -2.44 5.49 -13.06
C VAL A 2 -1.01 5.69 -12.59
N VAL A 3 -0.42 4.65 -11.99
CA VAL A 3 0.95 4.71 -11.46
C VAL A 3 1.91 4.17 -12.51
N ALA A 4 2.91 4.98 -12.87
CA ALA A 4 3.97 4.63 -13.80
C ALA A 4 5.16 3.98 -13.06
N PRO A 5 6.05 3.25 -13.77
CA PRO A 5 5.94 2.84 -15.17
C PRO A 5 4.92 1.71 -15.38
N SER A 6 4.64 1.41 -16.65
CA SER A 6 3.84 0.22 -16.99
C SER A 6 4.52 -1.05 -16.50
N ARG A 7 3.72 -2.03 -16.08
CA ARG A 7 4.17 -3.34 -15.60
C ARG A 7 3.70 -4.44 -16.54
N SER A 8 4.22 -5.65 -16.35
CA SER A 8 3.82 -6.85 -17.10
C SER A 8 2.41 -7.35 -16.75
N TYR A 9 1.80 -6.83 -15.69
CA TYR A 9 0.45 -7.13 -15.24
C TYR A 9 -0.30 -5.85 -14.87
N THR A 10 -1.64 -5.90 -14.91
CA THR A 10 -2.50 -4.83 -14.42
C THR A 10 -2.94 -5.13 -13.00
N GLN A 11 -2.78 -4.15 -12.11
CA GLN A 11 -3.21 -4.19 -10.72
C GLN A 11 -4.02 -2.94 -10.41
N VAL A 12 -5.05 -3.11 -9.59
CA VAL A 12 -5.91 -2.05 -9.10
C VAL A 12 -5.92 -2.13 -7.59
N GLU A 13 -5.43 -1.08 -6.94
CA GLU A 13 -5.42 -0.95 -5.50
C GLU A 13 -6.60 -0.08 -5.08
N ILE A 14 -7.47 -0.61 -4.22
CA ILE A 14 -8.65 0.10 -3.68
C ILE A 14 -8.68 -0.03 -2.16
N SER A 15 -9.19 0.99 -1.47
CA SER A 15 -9.46 0.87 -0.04
C SER A 15 -10.72 0.03 0.20
N PHE A 16 -10.89 -0.50 1.42
CA PHE A 16 -12.09 -1.27 1.78
C PHE A 16 -13.37 -0.44 1.64
N THR A 17 -13.31 0.85 1.95
CA THR A 17 -14.44 1.77 1.76
C THR A 17 -14.83 1.87 0.28
N ASN A 18 -13.85 1.93 -0.64
CA ASN A 18 -14.14 1.93 -2.08
C ASN A 18 -14.63 0.57 -2.58
N ALA A 19 -14.08 -0.51 -2.02
CA ALA A 19 -14.50 -1.87 -2.33
C ALA A 19 -15.98 -2.10 -2.01
N GLU A 20 -16.44 -1.63 -0.85
CA GLU A 20 -17.85 -1.68 -0.44
C GLU A 20 -18.76 -0.97 -1.46
N VAL A 21 -18.39 0.26 -1.86
CA VAL A 21 -19.15 1.03 -2.86
C VAL A 21 -19.22 0.32 -4.21
N LEU A 22 -18.15 -0.37 -4.60
CA LEU A 22 -18.06 -1.10 -5.87
C LEU A 22 -18.68 -2.50 -5.81
N GLY A 23 -19.05 -2.99 -4.62
CA GLY A 23 -19.52 -4.37 -4.42
C GLY A 23 -18.45 -5.42 -4.73
N ILE A 24 -17.16 -5.08 -4.52
CA ILE A 24 -16.02 -5.97 -4.72
C ILE A 24 -15.49 -6.35 -3.34
N ASP A 25 -15.09 -7.62 -3.16
CA ASP A 25 -14.43 -8.11 -1.94
C ASP A 25 -12.94 -8.39 -2.24
N PRO A 26 -12.05 -7.38 -2.18
CA PRO A 26 -10.65 -7.54 -2.51
C PRO A 26 -9.86 -8.13 -1.34
N PRO A 27 -8.91 -9.05 -1.60
CA PRO A 27 -8.02 -9.52 -0.55
C PRO A 27 -7.00 -8.44 -0.16
N LEU A 28 -6.59 -8.43 1.11
CA LEU A 28 -5.47 -7.61 1.59
C LEU A 28 -4.14 -8.26 1.16
N ARG A 29 -3.36 -7.58 0.30
CA ARG A 29 -2.17 -8.16 -0.35
C ARG A 29 -1.05 -7.14 -0.55
N GLU A 30 0.18 -7.65 -0.67
CA GLU A 30 1.30 -6.86 -1.16
C GLU A 30 1.17 -6.60 -2.67
N SER A 31 1.75 -5.49 -3.13
CA SER A 31 1.76 -5.15 -4.56
C SER A 31 2.48 -6.23 -5.37
N GLY A 32 1.79 -6.80 -6.36
CA GLY A 32 2.25 -7.91 -7.20
C GLY A 32 1.62 -9.26 -6.87
N ASP A 33 1.06 -9.43 -5.67
CA ASP A 33 0.35 -10.66 -5.30
C ASP A 33 -1.13 -10.61 -5.69
N ILE A 34 -1.38 -10.79 -6.99
CA ILE A 34 -2.71 -10.66 -7.62
C ILE A 34 -3.39 -12.01 -7.90
N GLU A 35 -2.76 -13.14 -7.61
CA GLU A 35 -3.36 -14.45 -7.89
C GLU A 35 -4.56 -14.71 -6.97
N GLY A 36 -5.64 -15.20 -7.58
CA GLY A 36 -6.92 -15.45 -6.89
C GLY A 36 -7.69 -14.19 -6.48
N SER A 37 -7.21 -13.00 -6.85
CA SER A 37 -7.92 -11.74 -6.60
C SER A 37 -9.10 -11.55 -7.57
N PRO A 38 -10.14 -10.79 -7.18
CA PRO A 38 -11.22 -10.43 -8.08
C PRO A 38 -10.75 -9.55 -9.24
N GLY A 39 -11.58 -9.53 -10.28
CA GLY A 39 -11.44 -8.66 -11.43
C GLY A 39 -12.26 -7.37 -11.33
N CYS A 40 -12.15 -6.53 -12.35
CA CYS A 40 -13.02 -5.37 -12.54
C CYS A 40 -13.04 -4.94 -14.01
N VAL A 41 -13.95 -4.05 -14.36
CA VAL A 41 -13.93 -3.37 -15.67
C VAL A 41 -13.32 -1.99 -15.50
N LEU A 42 -12.19 -1.75 -16.17
CA LEU A 42 -11.59 -0.42 -16.28
C LEU A 42 -12.19 0.31 -17.48
N ILE A 43 -12.61 1.56 -17.27
CA ILE A 43 -13.17 2.41 -18.31
C ILE A 43 -12.26 3.64 -18.48
N GLY A 44 -11.65 3.76 -19.66
CA GLY A 44 -10.82 4.90 -20.02
C GLY A 44 -11.64 6.14 -20.37
N THR A 45 -10.98 7.29 -20.49
CA THR A 45 -11.59 8.60 -20.77
C THR A 45 -12.42 8.65 -22.06
N GLU A 46 -12.07 7.85 -23.06
CA GLU A 46 -12.81 7.72 -24.32
C GLU A 46 -13.85 6.59 -24.29
N GLY A 47 -14.20 6.08 -23.11
CA GLY A 47 -15.16 4.97 -22.95
C GLY A 47 -14.62 3.60 -23.34
N ARG A 48 -13.33 3.48 -23.69
CA ARG A 48 -12.68 2.19 -23.93
C ARG A 48 -12.72 1.34 -22.67
N ARG A 49 -13.14 0.09 -22.80
CA ARG A 49 -13.33 -0.83 -21.66
C ARG A 49 -12.30 -1.95 -21.72
N ILE A 50 -11.69 -2.25 -20.60
CA ILE A 50 -10.83 -3.41 -20.41
C ILE A 50 -11.41 -4.22 -19.25
N GLU A 51 -11.72 -5.48 -19.50
CA GLU A 51 -12.15 -6.41 -18.46
C GLU A 51 -10.92 -7.13 -17.90
N LEU A 52 -10.72 -6.99 -16.60
CA LEU A 52 -9.72 -7.73 -15.84
C LEU A 52 -10.40 -8.93 -15.19
N LYS A 53 -9.80 -10.12 -15.32
CA LYS A 53 -10.27 -11.33 -14.64
C LYS A 53 -9.73 -11.46 -13.20
N LYS A 54 -8.64 -10.75 -12.91
CA LYS A 54 -7.95 -10.66 -11.62
C LYS A 54 -7.17 -9.34 -11.58
N GLY A 55 -6.73 -8.92 -10.40
CA GLY A 55 -5.84 -7.78 -10.21
C GLY A 55 -6.32 -6.76 -9.19
N VAL A 56 -7.52 -6.92 -8.60
CA VAL A 56 -8.07 -5.96 -7.64
C VAL A 56 -7.71 -6.39 -6.21
N ILE A 57 -6.97 -5.56 -5.49
CA ILE A 57 -6.52 -5.84 -4.12
C ILE A 57 -6.75 -4.63 -3.20
N ALA A 58 -6.84 -4.87 -1.90
CA ALA A 58 -6.59 -3.86 -0.89
C ALA A 58 -5.09 -3.88 -0.56
N ALA A 59 -4.44 -2.72 -0.63
CA ALA A 59 -2.99 -2.64 -0.47
C ALA A 59 -2.60 -2.88 1.00
N LEU A 60 -1.74 -3.86 1.23
CA LEU A 60 -1.15 -4.09 2.55
C LEU A 60 -0.11 -3.01 2.85
N ARG A 61 -0.27 -2.30 3.97
CA ARG A 61 0.68 -1.29 4.43
C ARG A 61 2.11 -1.80 4.51
N HIS A 62 3.05 -0.99 4.06
CA HIS A 62 4.47 -1.33 4.02
C HIS A 62 5.33 -0.08 4.05
N ILE A 63 6.62 -0.26 4.29
CA ILE A 63 7.63 0.79 4.22
C ILE A 63 8.63 0.41 3.15
N HIS A 64 8.86 1.32 2.22
CA HIS A 64 9.97 1.27 1.30
C HIS A 64 11.22 1.82 1.99
N MET A 65 12.35 1.15 1.80
CA MET A 65 13.66 1.55 2.33
C MET A 65 14.76 1.29 1.30
N HIS A 66 15.73 2.20 1.21
CA HIS A 66 17.02 1.86 0.64
C HIS A 66 17.77 0.91 1.59
N PRO A 67 18.68 0.03 1.12
CA PRO A 67 19.48 -0.82 2.00
C PRO A 67 20.18 -0.07 3.14
N ARG A 68 20.67 1.14 2.86
CA ARG A 68 21.25 2.03 3.86
C ARG A 68 20.26 2.47 4.94
N ASP A 69 19.03 2.83 4.56
CA ASP A 69 18.01 3.19 5.55
C ASP A 69 17.68 1.97 6.43
N ALA A 70 17.55 0.80 5.82
CA ALA A 70 17.29 -0.44 6.55
C ALA A 70 18.41 -0.74 7.56
N GLU A 71 19.68 -0.53 7.18
CA GLU A 71 20.83 -0.62 8.09
C GLU A 71 20.77 0.41 9.22
N ASP A 72 20.49 1.68 8.90
CA ASP A 72 20.40 2.78 9.87
C ASP A 72 19.27 2.56 10.90
N PHE A 73 18.13 2.00 10.47
CA PHE A 73 17.03 1.59 11.37
C PHE A 73 17.23 0.20 11.98
N GLY A 74 18.26 -0.53 11.55
CA GLY A 74 18.59 -1.88 12.00
C GLY A 74 17.52 -2.92 11.68
N VAL A 75 16.82 -2.81 10.55
CA VAL A 75 15.75 -3.72 10.11
C VAL A 75 16.13 -4.42 8.81
N THR A 76 15.41 -5.49 8.47
CA THR A 76 15.69 -6.30 7.27
C THR A 76 14.47 -6.43 6.35
N ALA A 77 14.70 -6.79 5.08
CA ALA A 77 13.61 -7.02 4.14
C ALA A 77 12.68 -8.15 4.60
N GLY A 78 11.37 -7.91 4.53
CA GLY A 78 10.34 -8.84 4.98
C GLY A 78 10.07 -8.80 6.50
N GLU A 79 10.89 -8.07 7.27
CA GLU A 79 10.64 -7.86 8.69
C GLU A 79 9.34 -7.07 8.89
N ARG A 80 8.59 -7.41 9.94
CA ARG A 80 7.43 -6.63 10.37
C ARG A 80 7.85 -5.70 11.49
N VAL A 81 7.41 -4.45 11.41
CA VAL A 81 7.66 -3.42 12.43
C VAL A 81 6.36 -2.76 12.87
N LYS A 82 6.45 -1.91 13.89
CA LYS A 82 5.38 -1.01 14.29
C LYS A 82 5.73 0.41 13.87
N ILE A 83 4.73 1.20 13.50
CA ILE A 83 4.89 2.62 13.19
C ILE A 83 3.95 3.44 14.06
N ARG A 84 4.52 4.38 14.82
CA ARG A 84 3.74 5.36 15.59
C ARG A 84 3.50 6.61 14.76
N VAL A 85 2.24 6.95 14.66
CA VAL A 85 1.77 8.21 14.09
C VAL A 85 1.39 9.15 15.24
N PRO A 86 1.99 10.35 15.32
CA PRO A 86 1.62 11.35 16.31
C PRO A 86 0.34 12.11 15.92
N GLY A 87 -0.19 12.91 16.85
CA GLY A 87 -1.30 13.84 16.58
C GLY A 87 -2.60 13.46 17.29
N GLU A 88 -3.68 14.19 16.96
CA GLU A 88 -4.98 14.07 17.65
C GLU A 88 -5.66 12.70 17.47
N ARG A 89 -5.39 12.05 16.33
CA ARG A 89 -5.76 10.65 16.08
C ARG A 89 -4.53 9.74 16.07
N GLY A 90 -3.53 10.07 16.90
CA GLY A 90 -2.30 9.33 17.01
C GLY A 90 -2.57 7.86 17.35
N LEU A 91 -1.84 6.97 16.71
CA LEU A 91 -2.01 5.52 16.82
C LEU A 91 -0.73 4.79 16.44
N VAL A 92 -0.70 3.48 16.69
CA VAL A 92 0.39 2.61 16.27
C VAL A 92 -0.14 1.63 15.25
N PHE A 93 0.38 1.70 14.02
CA PHE A 93 0.19 0.66 13.02
C PHE A 93 1.11 -0.51 13.36
N GLU A 94 0.53 -1.69 13.56
CA GLU A 94 1.29 -2.93 13.70
C GLU A 94 1.37 -3.69 12.39
N ASN A 95 2.25 -4.70 12.32
CA ASN A 95 2.39 -5.58 11.16
C ASN A 95 2.76 -4.86 9.86
N VAL A 96 3.54 -3.77 9.94
CA VAL A 96 4.00 -3.02 8.76
C VAL A 96 5.21 -3.74 8.16
N ILE A 97 5.13 -4.17 6.91
CA ILE A 97 6.22 -4.90 6.24
C ILE A 97 7.31 -3.93 5.76
N VAL A 98 8.57 -4.28 6.01
CA VAL A 98 9.73 -3.58 5.47
C VAL A 98 10.09 -4.16 4.10
N ARG A 99 10.17 -3.30 3.08
CA ARG A 99 10.58 -3.65 1.72
C ARG A 99 11.86 -2.88 1.38
N VAL A 100 12.93 -3.62 1.09
CA VAL A 100 14.25 -3.05 0.83
C VAL A 100 14.65 -3.29 -0.61
N ALA A 101 15.04 -2.23 -1.32
CA ALA A 101 15.68 -2.31 -2.63
C ALA A 101 16.43 -1.00 -2.96
N GLU A 102 17.44 -1.08 -3.83
CA GLU A 102 18.31 0.04 -4.22
C GLU A 102 17.55 1.23 -4.85
N ASN A 103 16.38 0.99 -5.43
CA ASN A 103 15.57 2.01 -6.11
C ASN A 103 14.39 2.52 -5.26
N LEU A 104 14.36 2.21 -3.97
CA LEU A 104 13.31 2.63 -3.05
C LEU A 104 13.76 3.80 -2.19
N ALA A 105 12.89 4.80 -2.07
CA ALA A 105 13.05 5.88 -1.10
C ALA A 105 12.40 5.50 0.22
N LEU A 106 12.93 6.03 1.33
CA LEU A 106 12.35 5.85 2.66
C LEU A 106 10.95 6.45 2.74
N GLU A 107 9.92 5.60 2.68
CA GLU A 107 8.53 6.04 2.65
C GLU A 107 7.58 4.95 3.15
N MET A 108 6.68 5.29 4.07
CA MET A 108 5.59 4.40 4.48
C MET A 108 4.38 4.62 3.57
N HIS A 109 3.89 3.53 2.98
CA HIS A 109 2.71 3.52 2.13
C HIS A 109 1.55 2.92 2.92
N ILE A 110 0.47 3.69 3.04
CA ILE A 110 -0.82 3.31 3.61
C ILE A 110 -1.94 3.74 2.68
N ASP A 111 -3.10 3.09 2.78
CA ASP A 111 -4.25 3.48 1.98
C ASP A 111 -5.00 4.70 2.56
N MET A 112 -6.00 5.17 1.83
CA MET A 112 -6.81 6.32 2.24
C MET A 112 -7.63 6.09 3.51
N ASP A 113 -8.04 4.85 3.79
CA ASP A 113 -8.84 4.52 4.98
C ASP A 113 -7.94 4.56 6.21
N GLU A 114 -6.75 3.96 6.12
CA GLU A 114 -5.69 4.03 7.14
C GLU A 114 -5.23 5.46 7.39
N GLY A 115 -5.00 6.23 6.32
CA GLY A 115 -4.57 7.62 6.43
C GLY A 115 -5.61 8.50 7.13
N ARG A 116 -6.89 8.33 6.80
CA ARG A 116 -8.00 9.02 7.47
C ARG A 116 -8.21 8.57 8.91
N ALA A 117 -7.99 7.29 9.21
CA ALA A 117 -8.06 6.77 10.56
C ALA A 117 -7.02 7.43 11.47
N ALA A 118 -5.81 7.63 10.96
CA ALA A 118 -4.71 8.28 11.67
C ALA A 118 -4.68 9.82 11.57
N LYS A 119 -5.52 10.42 10.70
CA LYS A 119 -5.53 11.86 10.38
C LYS A 119 -4.13 12.35 9.94
N VAL A 120 -3.44 11.56 9.12
CA VAL A 120 -2.14 11.97 8.57
C VAL A 120 -2.30 12.94 7.41
N VAL A 121 -1.26 13.73 7.19
CA VAL A 121 -1.05 14.50 5.96
C VAL A 121 0.11 13.92 5.16
N ASP A 122 0.16 14.20 3.86
CA ASP A 122 1.24 13.74 2.98
C ASP A 122 2.61 14.18 3.53
N PHE A 123 3.57 13.25 3.49
CA PHE A 123 4.94 13.42 3.99
C PHE A 123 5.06 13.76 5.49
N GLN A 124 4.04 13.45 6.28
CA GLN A 124 4.14 13.54 7.74
C GLN A 124 5.20 12.57 8.28
N LEU A 125 6.09 13.08 9.13
CA LEU A 125 7.08 12.24 9.82
C LEU A 125 6.40 11.34 10.86
N VAL A 126 6.82 10.09 10.88
CA VAL A 126 6.35 9.02 11.76
C VAL A 126 7.54 8.30 12.38
N GLU A 127 7.30 7.52 13.42
CA GLU A 127 8.36 6.85 14.18
C GLU A 127 8.29 5.33 13.99
N LEU A 128 9.41 4.72 13.59
CA LEU A 128 9.57 3.27 13.57
C LEU A 128 9.87 2.74 14.97
N ILE A 129 9.14 1.71 15.36
CA ILE A 129 9.31 0.98 16.62
C ILE A 129 9.58 -0.47 16.27
N LYS A 130 10.75 -0.97 16.65
CA LYS A 130 11.09 -2.39 16.55
C LYS A 130 10.30 -3.19 17.59
N TYR A 131 9.98 -4.43 17.25
CA TYR A 131 9.41 -5.39 18.19
C TYR A 131 10.38 -5.71 19.33
#